data_AF-A0A090EP41-F1
#
_entry.id   AF-A0A090EP41-F1
#
_cell.length_a   1.000
_cell.length_b   1.000
_cell.length_c   1.000
_cell.angle_alpha   90.00
_cell.angle_beta   90.00
_cell.angle_gamma   90.00
#
_symmetry.space_group_name_H-M   'P 1'
#
loop_
_entity.id
_entity.type
_entity.pdbx_description
1 polymer ?
#
loop_
_entity_poly.entity_id
_entity_poly.type
_entity_poly.pdbx_seq_one_letter_code
_entity_poly.pdbx_strand_id
1 'polypeptide(L)'
;MLSTIGVAITMFAASNIDDIFVLLGFFGHRKFHAPQVIIGHYLGFSTLVAASLVASLVSLVLAPAYVGLLGFLPILIGLKKLYDAWRGDDGDEAEVPKAGLDSVLTVGAVTIANGSDNIGIYTPVFATSNRAEIGIIIAVFAIGVAVWLAFSHWLVNHRSLGAPIRR
;
A
#
# COMPACT_ATOMS: atom_id res chain seq x y z
N MET A 1 -18.10 -16.35 -0.21
CA MET A 1 -18.66 -15.19 0.52
C MET A 1 -18.01 -15.06 1.90
N LEU A 2 -18.40 -15.83 2.93
CA LEU A 2 -17.79 -15.70 4.28
C LEU A 2 -16.29 -16.06 4.29
N SER A 3 -15.91 -17.13 3.59
CA SER A 3 -14.50 -17.50 3.38
C SER A 3 -13.71 -16.40 2.67
N THR A 4 -14.29 -15.77 1.64
CA THR A 4 -13.68 -14.65 0.90
C THR A 4 -13.40 -13.46 1.81
N ILE A 5 -14.34 -13.12 2.69
CA ILE A 5 -14.16 -12.03 3.67
C ILE A 5 -13.02 -12.37 4.62
N GLY A 6 -12.96 -13.60 5.15
CA GLY A 6 -11.87 -14.05 6.02
C GLY A 6 -10.51 -13.95 5.34
N VAL A 7 -10.39 -14.46 4.11
CA VAL A 7 -9.17 -14.36 3.30
C VAL A 7 -8.80 -12.89 3.06
N ALA A 8 -9.76 -12.04 2.70
CA ALA A 8 -9.52 -10.61 2.48
C ALA A 8 -9.03 -9.91 3.75
N ILE A 9 -9.63 -10.16 4.91
CA ILE A 9 -9.22 -9.57 6.19
C ILE A 9 -7.80 -10.03 6.54
N THR A 10 -7.53 -11.34 6.49
CA THR A 10 -6.20 -11.88 6.83
C THR A 10 -5.14 -11.36 5.86
N MET A 11 -5.43 -11.35 4.57
CA MET A 11 -4.53 -10.82 3.54
C MET A 11 -4.25 -9.33 3.76
N PHE A 12 -5.29 -8.52 3.99
CA PHE A 12 -5.14 -7.09 4.27
C PHE A 12 -4.30 -6.84 5.52
N ALA A 13 -4.65 -7.48 6.64
CA ALA A 13 -3.98 -7.28 7.91
C ALA A 13 -2.51 -7.73 7.86
N ALA A 14 -2.22 -8.86 7.20
CA ALA A 14 -0.86 -9.39 7.10
C ALA A 14 0.05 -8.54 6.22
N SER A 15 -0.49 -7.93 5.16
CA SER A 15 0.28 -7.15 4.18
C SER A 15 0.37 -5.65 4.48
N ASN A 16 -0.45 -5.11 5.39
CA ASN A 16 -0.49 -3.68 5.68
C ASN A 16 -0.29 -3.37 7.17
N ILE A 17 0.33 -4.26 7.94
CA ILE A 17 0.61 -3.97 9.37
C ILE A 17 1.72 -2.91 9.50
N ASP A 18 2.62 -2.88 8.54
CA ASP A 18 3.72 -1.93 8.39
C ASP A 18 3.24 -0.51 8.04
N ASP A 19 2.12 -0.37 7.31
CA ASP A 19 1.49 0.92 7.01
C ASP A 19 1.19 1.74 8.27
N ILE A 20 0.95 1.09 9.41
CA ILE A 20 0.74 1.78 10.70
C ILE A 20 1.95 2.67 11.02
N PHE A 21 3.19 2.21 10.79
CA PHE A 21 4.39 3.01 11.06
C PHE A 21 4.53 4.19 10.11
N VAL A 22 4.19 4.00 8.83
CA VAL A 22 4.16 5.08 7.83
C VAL A 22 3.13 6.15 8.22
N LEU A 23 1.92 5.72 8.58
CA LEU A 23 0.83 6.60 9.01
C LEU A 23 1.17 7.34 10.32
N LEU A 24 1.80 6.66 11.28
CA LEU A 24 2.32 7.30 12.50
C LEU A 24 3.31 8.42 12.18
N GLY A 25 4.24 8.19 11.24
CA GLY A 25 5.19 9.20 10.79
C GLY A 25 4.51 10.42 10.20
N PHE A 26 3.50 10.22 9.35
CA PHE A 26 2.75 11.32 8.75
C PHE A 26 1.88 12.07 9.77
N PHE A 27 1.08 11.37 10.58
CA PHE A 27 0.22 12.01 11.59
C PHE A 27 1.03 12.67 12.73
N GLY A 28 2.24 12.18 13.01
CA GLY A 28 3.12 12.74 14.04
C GLY A 28 3.82 14.03 13.62
N HIS A 29 3.95 14.29 12.32
CA HIS A 29 4.74 15.40 11.80
C HIS A 29 3.88 16.64 11.53
N ARG A 30 4.26 17.78 12.12
CA ARG A 30 3.49 19.06 12.05
C ARG A 30 3.20 19.59 10.65
N LYS A 31 3.93 19.14 9.62
CA LYS A 31 3.75 19.57 8.22
C LYS A 31 2.49 18.96 7.58
N PHE A 32 2.06 17.78 8.03
CA PHE A 32 0.96 17.04 7.42
C PHE A 32 -0.32 17.15 8.24
N HIS A 33 -1.40 17.57 7.59
CA HIS A 33 -2.72 17.62 8.21
C HIS A 33 -3.47 16.31 7.97
N ALA A 34 -4.35 15.93 8.91
CA ALA A 34 -5.07 14.66 8.82
C ALA A 34 -5.81 14.43 7.48
N PRO A 35 -6.51 15.42 6.88
CA PRO A 35 -7.15 15.22 5.58
C PRO A 35 -6.16 14.90 4.45
N GLN A 36 -4.96 15.48 4.48
CA GLN A 36 -3.93 15.23 3.46
C GLN A 36 -3.41 13.80 3.55
N VAL A 37 -3.18 13.31 4.77
CA VAL A 37 -2.75 11.93 5.03
C VAL A 37 -3.83 10.94 4.58
N ILE A 38 -5.08 11.19 4.96
CA ILE A 38 -6.21 10.33 4.59
C ILE A 38 -6.37 10.25 3.07
N ILE A 39 -6.44 11.40 2.38
CA ILE A 39 -6.63 11.44 0.92
C ILE A 39 -5.44 10.80 0.22
N GLY A 40 -4.22 11.15 0.61
CA GLY A 40 -3.00 10.63 -0.01
C GLY A 40 -2.88 9.11 0.13
N HIS A 41 -3.18 8.58 1.32
CA HIS A 41 -3.10 7.15 1.57
C HIS A 41 -4.19 6.38 0.81
N TYR A 42 -5.43 6.88 0.76
CA TYR A 42 -6.48 6.26 -0.07
C TYR A 42 -6.13 6.28 -1.56
N LEU A 43 -5.53 7.37 -2.07
CA LEU A 43 -5.08 7.45 -3.46
C LEU A 43 -3.96 6.44 -3.74
N GLY A 44 -2.95 6.38 -2.87
CA GLY A 44 -1.84 5.44 -3.01
C GLY A 44 -2.30 3.98 -2.95
N PHE A 45 -3.08 3.64 -1.92
CA PHE A 45 -3.60 2.27 -1.74
C PHE A 45 -4.54 1.85 -2.87
N SER A 46 -5.43 2.75 -3.34
CA SER A 46 -6.30 2.46 -4.49
C SER A 46 -5.50 2.23 -5.77
N THR A 47 -4.37 2.94 -5.93
CA THR A 47 -3.45 2.72 -7.06
C THR A 47 -2.81 1.33 -7.00
N LEU A 48 -2.40 0.87 -5.81
CA LEU A 48 -1.87 -0.49 -5.62
C LEU A 48 -2.92 -1.56 -5.95
N VAL A 49 -4.16 -1.39 -5.48
CA VAL A 49 -5.27 -2.30 -5.78
C VAL A 49 -5.58 -2.32 -7.28
N ALA A 50 -5.63 -1.15 -7.92
CA ALA A 50 -5.87 -1.04 -9.36
C ALA A 50 -4.74 -1.68 -10.17
N ALA A 51 -3.48 -1.43 -9.80
CA ALA A 51 -2.32 -2.05 -10.42
C ALA A 51 -2.35 -3.59 -10.29
N SER A 52 -2.74 -4.10 -9.12
CA SER A 52 -2.91 -5.53 -8.87
C SER A 52 -4.02 -6.14 -9.73
N LEU A 53 -5.14 -5.42 -9.92
CA LEU A 53 -6.23 -5.85 -10.76
C LEU A 53 -5.81 -5.89 -12.24
N VAL A 54 -5.12 -4.85 -12.72
CA VAL A 54 -4.55 -4.83 -14.08
C VAL A 54 -3.55 -5.97 -14.27
N ALA A 55 -2.64 -6.18 -13.31
CA ALA A 55 -1.69 -7.28 -13.33
C ALA A 55 -2.40 -8.65 -13.37
N SER A 56 -3.51 -8.82 -12.65
CA SER A 56 -4.30 -10.04 -12.70
C SER A 56 -4.91 -10.29 -14.08
N LEU A 57 -5.37 -9.24 -14.78
CA LEU A 57 -5.91 -9.36 -16.14
C LEU A 57 -4.82 -9.75 -17.14
N VAL A 58 -3.62 -9.20 -17.00
CA VAL A 58 -2.45 -9.59 -17.81
C VAL A 58 -2.08 -11.05 -17.54
N SER A 59 -2.16 -11.50 -16.28
CA SER A 59 -1.86 -12.89 -15.92
C SER A 59 -2.79 -13.91 -16.57
N LEU A 60 -4.05 -13.53 -16.86
CA LEU A 60 -5.02 -14.40 -17.53
C LEU A 60 -4.69 -14.64 -19.02
N VAL A 61 -3.85 -13.80 -19.62
CA VAL A 61 -3.38 -13.96 -21.02
C VAL A 61 -2.16 -14.88 -21.09
N LEU A 62 -1.42 -15.03 -19.97
CA LEU A 62 -0.38 -16.04 -19.83
C LEU A 62 -1.02 -17.39 -19.49
N ALA A 63 -0.60 -18.47 -20.13
CA ALA A 63 -1.15 -19.80 -19.86
C ALA A 63 -1.09 -20.11 -18.34
N PRO A 64 -2.08 -20.81 -17.76
CA PRO A 64 -2.20 -21.03 -16.30
C PRO A 64 -0.94 -21.57 -15.61
N ALA A 65 -0.06 -22.25 -16.35
CA ALA A 65 1.24 -22.73 -15.91
C ALA A 65 2.22 -21.61 -15.47
N TYR A 66 1.99 -20.35 -15.88
CA TYR A 66 2.89 -19.22 -15.62
C TYR A 66 2.40 -18.29 -14.50
N VAL A 67 1.18 -18.49 -13.97
CA VAL A 67 0.65 -17.67 -12.86
C VAL A 67 1.48 -17.88 -11.58
N GLY A 68 1.97 -19.09 -11.33
CA GLY A 68 2.90 -19.37 -10.23
C GLY A 68 4.26 -18.68 -10.37
N LEU A 69 4.67 -18.31 -11.60
CA LEU A 69 5.91 -17.58 -11.84
C LEU A 69 5.81 -16.09 -11.50
N LEU A 70 4.61 -15.56 -11.28
CA LEU A 70 4.44 -14.17 -10.81
C LEU A 70 5.03 -13.94 -9.42
N GLY A 71 5.21 -14.99 -8.62
CA GLY A 71 5.96 -14.91 -7.34
C GLY A 71 7.44 -14.58 -7.51
N PHE A 72 8.03 -14.84 -8.69
CA PHE A 72 9.42 -14.47 -8.98
C PHE A 72 9.57 -13.00 -9.38
N LEU A 73 8.50 -12.37 -9.86
CA LEU A 73 8.52 -10.95 -10.23
C LEU A 73 8.89 -10.03 -9.05
N PRO A 74 8.28 -10.14 -7.85
CA PRO A 74 8.70 -9.35 -6.68
C PRO A 74 10.15 -9.65 -6.27
N ILE A 75 10.63 -10.89 -6.43
CA ILE A 75 12.02 -11.27 -6.13
C ILE A 75 13.00 -10.54 -7.06
N LEU A 76 12.71 -10.50 -8.36
CA LEU A 76 13.51 -9.81 -9.38
C LEU A 76 13.52 -8.29 -9.16
N ILE A 77 12.37 -7.69 -8.85
CA ILE A 77 12.28 -6.25 -8.56
C ILE A 77 13.07 -5.90 -7.29
N GLY A 78 12.98 -6.72 -6.24
CA GLY A 78 13.76 -6.56 -5.01
C GLY A 78 15.27 -6.66 -5.24
N LEU A 79 15.71 -7.65 -6.03
CA LEU A 79 17.12 -7.81 -6.41
C LEU A 79 17.64 -6.63 -7.24
N LYS A 80 16.84 -6.14 -8.18
CA LYS A 80 17.20 -4.99 -9.01
C LYS A 80 17.36 -3.73 -8.15
N LYS A 81 16.41 -3.46 -7.25
CA LYS A 81 16.51 -2.32 -6.31
C LYS A 81 17.74 -2.41 -5.41
N LEU A 82 18.06 -3.60 -4.91
CA LEU A 82 19.26 -3.82 -4.10
C LEU A 82 20.54 -3.56 -4.92
N TYR A 83 20.54 -3.96 -6.18
CA TYR A 83 21.65 -3.74 -7.10
C TYR A 83 21.83 -2.26 -7.46
N ASP A 84 20.75 -1.56 -7.79
CA ASP A 84 20.75 -0.13 -8.14
C ASP A 84 21.19 0.71 -6.91
N ALA A 85 20.71 0.37 -5.71
CA ALA A 85 21.13 1.00 -4.45
C ALA A 85 22.61 0.75 -4.12
N TRP A 86 23.16 -0.42 -4.50
CA TRP A 86 24.58 -0.74 -4.30
C TRP A 86 25.49 -0.06 -5.31
N ARG A 87 24.94 0.39 -6.45
CA ARG A 87 25.68 1.01 -7.55
C ARG A 87 25.77 2.53 -7.46
N GLY A 88 25.07 3.15 -6.50
CA GLY A 88 25.14 4.60 -6.25
C GLY A 88 24.61 5.46 -7.38
N ASP A 89 23.65 4.95 -8.16
CA ASP A 89 22.96 5.71 -9.21
C ASP A 89 21.83 6.52 -8.56
N ASP A 90 22.19 7.65 -7.97
CA ASP A 90 21.25 8.65 -7.44
C ASP A 90 20.56 9.35 -8.61
N GLY A 91 19.55 8.68 -9.16
CA GLY A 91 18.66 9.26 -10.17
C GLY A 91 17.84 10.40 -9.57
N ASP A 92 18.21 11.61 -9.95
CA ASP A 92 17.52 12.91 -9.81
C ASP A 92 16.72 13.12 -8.52
N GLU A 93 17.31 13.90 -7.62
CA GLU A 93 16.61 14.58 -6.52
C GLU A 93 15.44 15.40 -7.10
N ALA A 94 14.24 14.83 -7.07
CA ALA A 94 13.04 15.54 -7.46
C ALA A 94 12.85 16.77 -6.55
N GLU A 95 12.96 17.96 -7.15
CA GLU A 95 12.67 19.24 -6.50
C GLU A 95 11.38 19.14 -5.69
N VAL A 96 11.44 19.46 -4.38
CA VAL A 96 10.30 19.44 -3.46
C VAL A 96 9.29 20.53 -3.83
N PRO A 97 8.09 20.19 -4.37
CA PRO A 97 7.11 21.21 -4.75
C PRO A 97 6.30 21.76 -3.55
N LYS A 98 5.52 22.81 -3.80
CA LYS A 98 4.89 23.66 -2.76
C LYS A 98 3.64 23.05 -2.15
N ALA A 99 3.45 23.29 -0.85
CA ALA A 99 2.44 22.71 0.03
C ALA A 99 0.99 22.74 -0.49
N GLY A 100 0.28 21.61 -0.30
CA GLY A 100 -1.13 21.42 -0.61
C GLY A 100 -1.37 20.10 -1.32
N LEU A 101 -1.24 20.12 -2.65
CA LEU A 101 -1.23 18.93 -3.51
C LEU A 101 -0.01 18.05 -3.25
N ASP A 102 1.10 18.70 -2.91
CA ASP A 102 2.39 18.06 -2.74
C ASP A 102 2.46 17.12 -1.53
N SER A 103 1.79 17.50 -0.44
CA SER A 103 1.68 16.65 0.76
C SER A 103 0.82 15.41 0.49
N VAL A 104 -0.27 15.55 -0.28
CA VAL A 104 -1.15 14.43 -0.64
C VAL A 104 -0.41 13.47 -1.58
N LEU A 105 0.27 14.01 -2.59
CA LEU A 105 1.09 13.24 -3.53
C LEU A 105 2.27 12.56 -2.82
N THR A 106 2.93 13.23 -1.89
CA THR A 106 3.99 12.65 -1.07
C THR A 106 3.48 11.46 -0.27
N VAL A 107 2.34 11.60 0.44
CA VAL A 107 1.75 10.49 1.20
C VAL A 107 1.35 9.34 0.27
N GLY A 108 0.75 9.64 -0.88
CA GLY A 108 0.39 8.63 -1.87
C GLY A 108 1.59 7.90 -2.45
N ALA A 109 2.66 8.63 -2.79
CA ALA A 109 3.91 8.06 -3.31
C ALA A 109 4.59 7.17 -2.29
N VAL A 110 4.67 7.60 -1.02
CA VAL A 110 5.22 6.78 0.07
C VAL A 110 4.34 5.55 0.32
N THR A 111 3.02 5.67 0.25
CA THR A 111 2.09 4.52 0.37
C THR A 111 2.33 3.51 -0.76
N ILE A 112 2.49 3.96 -2.01
CA ILE A 112 2.80 3.08 -3.15
C ILE A 112 4.18 2.43 -3.00
N ALA A 113 5.17 3.18 -2.54
CA ALA A 113 6.52 2.67 -2.32
C ALA A 113 6.55 1.61 -1.21
N ASN A 114 5.81 1.85 -0.12
CA ASN A 114 5.68 0.93 1.01
C ASN A 114 4.93 -0.34 0.60
N GLY A 115 3.69 -0.21 0.13
CA GLY A 115 2.84 -1.33 -0.25
C GLY A 115 3.13 -1.90 -1.64
N SER A 116 4.36 -1.83 -2.13
CA SER A 116 4.69 -2.40 -3.45
C SER A 116 4.64 -3.94 -3.48
N ASP A 117 4.85 -4.56 -2.32
CA ASP A 117 4.68 -6.00 -2.07
C ASP A 117 3.21 -6.45 -2.13
N ASN A 118 2.26 -5.56 -1.78
CA ASN A 118 0.82 -5.80 -1.92
C ASN A 118 0.44 -6.26 -3.32
N ILE A 119 1.10 -5.74 -4.36
CA ILE A 119 0.83 -6.15 -5.74
C ILE A 119 1.08 -7.65 -5.92
N GLY A 120 2.17 -8.17 -5.39
CA GLY A 120 2.51 -9.59 -5.47
C GLY A 120 1.53 -10.48 -4.73
N ILE A 121 0.93 -9.99 -3.64
CA ILE A 121 -0.04 -10.71 -2.82
C ILE A 121 -1.45 -10.66 -3.45
N TYR A 122 -1.88 -9.49 -3.93
CA TYR A 122 -3.26 -9.28 -4.37
C TYR A 122 -3.51 -9.80 -5.78
N THR A 123 -2.51 -9.70 -6.66
CA THR A 123 -2.59 -10.15 -8.06
C THR A 123 -3.07 -11.60 -8.21
N PRO A 124 -2.45 -12.62 -7.58
CA PRO A 124 -2.90 -14.00 -7.73
C PRO A 124 -4.30 -14.24 -7.14
N VAL A 125 -4.66 -13.53 -6.06
CA VAL A 125 -6.00 -13.62 -5.47
C VAL A 125 -7.05 -13.04 -6.43
N PHE A 126 -6.78 -11.90 -7.05
CA PHE A 126 -7.68 -11.33 -8.07
C PHE A 126 -7.76 -12.19 -9.33
N ALA A 127 -6.66 -12.82 -9.76
CA ALA A 127 -6.64 -13.70 -10.94
C ALA A 127 -7.52 -14.96 -10.76
N THR A 128 -7.69 -15.41 -9.52
CA THR A 128 -8.45 -16.62 -9.18
C THR A 128 -9.85 -16.33 -8.62
N SER A 129 -10.20 -15.07 -8.41
CA SER A 129 -11.49 -14.64 -7.85
C SER A 129 -12.48 -14.23 -8.96
N ASN A 130 -13.78 -14.44 -8.72
CA ASN A 130 -14.82 -13.91 -9.60
C ASN A 130 -15.13 -12.42 -9.30
N ARG A 131 -15.92 -11.76 -10.16
CA ARG A 131 -16.22 -10.32 -10.04
C ARG A 131 -16.87 -9.92 -8.70
N ALA A 132 -17.76 -10.77 -8.16
CA ALA A 132 -18.40 -10.48 -6.88
C ALA A 132 -17.41 -10.61 -5.71
N GLU A 133 -16.52 -11.61 -5.76
CA GLU A 133 -15.46 -11.79 -4.78
C GLU A 133 -14.45 -10.63 -4.79
N ILE A 134 -14.03 -10.18 -5.98
CA ILE A 134 -13.18 -9.00 -6.12
C ILE A 134 -13.84 -7.77 -5.50
N GLY A 135 -15.14 -7.55 -5.77
CA GLY A 135 -15.89 -6.45 -5.15
C GLY A 135 -15.90 -6.52 -3.62
N ILE A 136 -16.05 -7.71 -3.05
CA ILE A 136 -15.98 -7.92 -1.60
C ILE A 136 -14.58 -7.65 -1.06
N ILE A 137 -13.53 -8.13 -1.72
CA ILE A 137 -12.14 -7.90 -1.30
C ILE A 137 -11.84 -6.41 -1.28
N ILE A 138 -12.21 -5.66 -2.33
CA ILE A 138 -12.01 -4.21 -2.40
C ILE A 138 -12.78 -3.49 -1.28
N ALA A 139 -14.02 -3.90 -1.00
CA ALA A 139 -14.80 -3.33 0.09
C ALA A 139 -14.16 -3.58 1.47
N VAL A 140 -13.69 -4.80 1.72
CA VAL A 140 -12.96 -5.15 2.96
C VAL A 140 -11.69 -4.32 3.09
N PHE A 141 -10.92 -4.17 2.01
CA PHE A 141 -9.71 -3.36 2.00
C PHE A 141 -10.00 -1.89 2.30
N ALA A 142 -11.03 -1.30 1.67
CA ALA A 142 -11.42 0.09 1.91
C ALA A 142 -11.79 0.36 3.38
N ILE A 143 -12.46 -0.61 4.02
CA ILE A 143 -12.77 -0.58 5.47
C ILE A 143 -11.49 -0.76 6.29
N GLY A 144 -10.63 -1.70 5.92
CA GLY A 144 -9.35 -1.94 6.59
C GLY A 144 -8.45 -0.70 6.61
N VAL A 145 -8.37 0.01 5.48
CA VAL A 145 -7.65 1.30 5.38
C VAL A 145 -8.22 2.33 6.37
N ALA A 146 -9.55 2.43 6.47
CA ALA A 146 -10.18 3.32 7.45
C ALA A 146 -9.80 2.94 8.89
N VAL A 147 -9.75 1.64 9.19
CA VAL A 147 -9.35 1.13 10.51
C VAL A 147 -7.90 1.49 10.83
N TRP A 148 -6.96 1.30 9.89
CA TRP A 148 -5.55 1.67 10.08
C TRP A 148 -5.32 3.17 10.18
N LEU A 149 -6.03 3.98 9.39
CA LEU A 149 -6.00 5.44 9.54
C LEU A 149 -6.51 5.87 10.92
N ALA A 150 -7.65 5.34 11.36
CA ALA A 150 -8.23 5.67 12.66
C ALA A 150 -7.33 5.20 13.81
N PHE A 151 -6.79 3.99 13.73
CA PHE A 151 -5.90 3.42 14.74
C PHE A 151 -4.60 4.21 14.86
N SER A 152 -3.96 4.55 13.74
CA SER A 152 -2.72 5.33 13.72
C SER A 152 -2.94 6.76 14.24
N HIS A 153 -4.03 7.41 13.81
CA HIS A 153 -4.40 8.74 14.31
C HIS A 153 -4.72 8.72 15.81
N TRP A 154 -5.41 7.68 16.30
CA TRP A 154 -5.65 7.50 17.74
C TRP A 154 -4.33 7.33 18.51
N LEU A 155 -3.40 6.52 17.97
CA LEU A 155 -2.13 6.21 18.61
C LEU A 155 -1.22 7.45 18.76
N VAL A 156 -1.15 8.32 17.75
CA VAL A 156 -0.40 9.61 17.82
C VAL A 156 -0.98 10.55 18.88
N ASN A 157 -2.30 10.58 19.02
CA ASN A 157 -2.99 11.49 19.95
C ASN A 157 -3.11 10.92 21.38
N HIS A 158 -2.71 9.66 21.60
CA HIS A 158 -2.79 9.04 22.91
C HIS A 158 -1.61 9.45 23.82
N ARG A 159 -1.93 9.81 25.06
CA ARG A 159 -1.06 10.55 26.00
C ARG A 159 0.24 9.84 26.42
N SER A 160 0.37 8.54 26.16
CA SER A 160 1.53 7.72 26.55
C SER A 160 2.59 7.56 25.44
N LEU A 161 2.20 7.72 24.17
CA LEU A 161 3.09 7.51 22.99
C LEU A 161 3.25 8.75 22.11
N GLY A 162 2.47 9.81 22.34
CA GLY A 162 2.58 11.06 21.57
C GLY A 162 3.85 11.89 21.86
N ALA A 163 4.51 11.69 23.00
CA ALA A 163 5.67 12.51 23.40
C ALA A 163 6.97 12.18 22.63
N PRO A 164 7.30 10.92 22.28
CA PRO A 164 8.45 10.60 21.43
C PRO A 164 8.21 10.78 19.93
N ILE A 165 6.95 10.68 19.47
CA ILE A 165 6.58 10.60 18.04
C ILE A 165 6.30 11.98 17.42
N ARG A 166 5.79 12.95 18.20
CA ARG A 166 5.52 14.31 17.70
C ARG A 166 6.84 15.08 17.56
N ARG A 167 7.33 15.23 16.32
CA ARG A 167 8.43 16.14 15.95
C ARG A 167 7.90 17.26 15.05
#